data_AF-A0A914YSA4-F1
#
_entry.id   AF-A0A914YSA4-F1
#
_cell.length_a   1.000
_cell.length_b   1.000
_cell.length_c   1.000
_cell.angle_alpha   90.00
_cell.angle_beta   90.00
_cell.angle_gamma   90.00
#
_symmetry.space_group_name_H-M   'P 1'
#
loop_
_entity.id
_entity.type
_entity.pdbx_description
1 polymer ?
#
loop_
_entity_poly.entity_id
_entity_poly.type
_entity_poly.pdbx_seq_one_letter_code
_entity_poly.pdbx_strand_id
1 'polypeptide(L)'
;MLYEVFENDAKSGRQYRLAGYSSYYKYFWYPDMWRLRAAHTFILSNFRGMGYGAKLLHAVNMDIKKHDDIYDVTLETPAIELTQARDAASVLELIEMEEFAKEKILEPFTKEKAEAARKSWKMYKGEAHRAYEILKYAVVQKSGKDAIAEFRAEVLKRLRKPYEKKDKMYQRMVNSLDQQETELLVSNEAEIIGETQLNQYTDTTLQSYQLIINRLQKHSDAFCNYF
;
A
#
# COMPACT_ATOMS: atom_id res chain seq x y z
N MET A 1 -13.29 -16.16 -0.99
CA MET A 1 -13.82 -16.24 0.39
C MET A 1 -12.87 -17.11 1.22
N LEU A 2 -12.70 -16.84 2.51
CA LEU A 2 -11.84 -17.60 3.43
C LEU A 2 -12.71 -18.42 4.38
N TYR A 3 -12.38 -19.70 4.55
CA TYR A 3 -13.09 -20.61 5.43
C TYR A 3 -12.13 -21.29 6.41
N GLU A 4 -12.56 -21.42 7.66
CA GLU A 4 -11.99 -22.35 8.64
C GLU A 4 -12.58 -23.74 8.38
N VAL A 5 -11.71 -24.75 8.30
CA VAL A 5 -12.09 -26.15 8.13
C VAL A 5 -11.95 -26.84 9.49
N PHE A 6 -13.01 -27.50 9.94
CA PHE A 6 -12.96 -28.32 11.15
C PHE A 6 -13.62 -29.67 10.91
N GLU A 7 -13.05 -30.69 11.52
CA GLU A 7 -13.60 -32.04 11.50
C GLU A 7 -14.56 -32.21 12.66
N ASN A 8 -15.73 -32.79 12.38
CA ASN A 8 -16.75 -33.04 13.37
C ASN A 8 -16.91 -34.55 13.52
N ASP A 9 -16.42 -35.08 14.64
CA ASP A 9 -16.48 -36.52 14.95
C ASP A 9 -17.92 -37.06 14.96
N ALA A 10 -18.92 -36.21 15.22
CA ALA A 10 -20.32 -36.61 15.27
C ALA A 10 -21.01 -36.70 13.90
N LYS A 11 -20.45 -36.10 12.84
CA LYS A 11 -21.09 -36.04 11.51
C LYS A 11 -20.25 -36.61 10.37
N SER A 12 -19.10 -37.22 10.65
CA SER A 12 -18.21 -37.84 9.65
C SER A 12 -18.08 -36.99 8.37
N GLY A 13 -17.63 -35.74 8.53
CA GLY A 13 -17.48 -34.83 7.40
C GLY A 13 -16.77 -33.52 7.78
N ARG A 14 -16.08 -32.93 6.79
CA ARG A 14 -15.46 -31.61 6.90
C ARG A 14 -16.53 -30.53 6.89
N GLN A 15 -16.53 -29.70 7.94
CA GLN A 15 -17.40 -28.54 8.03
C GLN A 15 -16.59 -27.27 7.77
N TYR A 16 -17.26 -26.29 7.15
CA TYR A 16 -16.65 -25.02 6.77
C TYR A 16 -17.35 -23.89 7.49
N ARG A 17 -16.58 -23.09 8.24
CA ARG A 17 -17.05 -21.85 8.84
C ARG A 17 -16.46 -20.68 8.07
N LEU A 18 -17.29 -19.73 7.65
CA LEU A 18 -16.79 -18.50 7.03
C LEU A 18 -15.88 -17.78 8.03
N ALA A 19 -14.67 -17.41 7.60
CA ALA A 19 -13.71 -16.65 8.39
C ALA A 19 -13.57 -15.20 7.88
N GLY A 20 -13.76 -14.99 6.58
CA GLY A 20 -13.74 -13.66 5.97
C GLY A 20 -13.97 -13.68 4.47
N TYR A 21 -14.13 -12.50 3.89
CA TYR A 21 -14.31 -12.35 2.44
C TYR A 21 -13.73 -11.03 1.94
N SER A 22 -13.52 -10.96 0.63
CA SER A 22 -13.17 -9.74 -0.08
C SER A 22 -14.01 -9.65 -1.36
N SER A 23 -14.53 -8.46 -1.66
CA SER A 23 -15.36 -8.18 -2.84
C SER A 23 -14.70 -7.11 -3.71
N TYR A 24 -14.79 -7.28 -5.02
CA TYR A 24 -14.13 -6.42 -6.01
C TYR A 24 -15.12 -5.94 -7.07
N TYR A 25 -15.03 -4.67 -7.43
CA TYR A 25 -15.66 -4.12 -8.63
C TYR A 25 -14.70 -4.14 -9.81
N LYS A 26 -15.23 -4.45 -10.99
CA LYS A 26 -14.52 -4.34 -12.27
C LYS A 26 -14.80 -2.98 -12.89
N TYR A 27 -13.76 -2.17 -13.05
CA TYR A 27 -13.83 -0.92 -13.81
C TYR A 27 -13.16 -1.11 -15.16
N PHE A 28 -13.82 -0.68 -16.23
CA PHE A 28 -13.25 -0.76 -17.56
C PHE A 28 -12.00 0.13 -17.66
N TRP A 29 -10.93 -0.43 -18.20
CA TRP A 29 -9.66 0.24 -18.49
C TRP A 29 -9.37 0.11 -19.97
N TYR A 30 -9.54 1.21 -20.70
CA TYR A 30 -9.30 1.28 -22.14
C TYR A 30 -7.87 0.82 -22.50
N PRO A 31 -7.66 0.06 -23.60
CA PRO A 31 -8.66 -0.33 -24.60
C PRO A 31 -9.50 -1.57 -24.24
N ASP A 32 -8.94 -2.62 -23.66
CA ASP A 32 -9.64 -3.91 -23.44
C ASP A 32 -9.22 -4.60 -22.13
N MET A 33 -9.05 -3.82 -21.06
CA MET A 33 -8.59 -4.34 -19.76
C MET A 33 -9.56 -3.98 -18.64
N TRP A 34 -9.37 -4.59 -17.47
CA TRP A 34 -10.12 -4.33 -16.26
C TRP A 34 -9.21 -3.85 -15.14
N ARG A 35 -9.60 -2.77 -14.48
CA ARG A 35 -9.06 -2.35 -13.18
C ARG A 35 -9.97 -2.91 -12.10
N LEU A 36 -9.42 -3.74 -11.22
CA LEU A 36 -10.15 -4.19 -10.05
C LEU A 36 -10.08 -3.13 -8.95
N ARG A 37 -11.17 -2.94 -8.22
CA ARG A 37 -11.19 -2.16 -6.99
C ARG A 37 -11.78 -2.99 -5.87
N ALA A 38 -10.98 -3.27 -4.86
CA ALA A 38 -11.46 -3.89 -3.63
C ALA A 38 -12.43 -2.92 -2.93
N ALA A 39 -13.69 -3.33 -2.83
CA ALA A 39 -14.77 -2.58 -2.20
C ALA A 39 -14.82 -2.89 -0.70
N HIS A 40 -15.07 -4.15 -0.36
CA HIS A 40 -15.16 -4.60 1.02
C HIS A 40 -14.18 -5.74 1.24
N THR A 41 -13.31 -5.61 2.23
CA THR A 41 -12.48 -6.72 2.72
C THR A 41 -12.68 -6.83 4.21
N PHE A 42 -13.09 -8.01 4.66
CA PHE A 42 -13.47 -8.22 6.05
C PHE A 42 -13.03 -9.58 6.56
N ILE A 43 -12.50 -9.58 7.78
CA ILE A 43 -12.20 -10.78 8.59
C ILE A 43 -13.06 -10.70 9.85
N LEU A 44 -13.76 -11.79 10.18
CA LEU A 44 -14.58 -11.88 11.39
C LEU A 44 -13.70 -11.73 12.64
N SER A 45 -14.27 -11.13 13.67
CA SER A 45 -13.54 -10.73 14.89
C SER A 45 -12.73 -11.87 15.52
N ASN A 46 -13.28 -13.09 15.52
CA ASN A 46 -12.64 -14.29 16.09
C ASN A 46 -11.35 -14.70 15.37
N PHE A 47 -11.13 -14.21 14.15
CA PHE A 47 -9.97 -14.51 13.31
C PHE A 47 -9.06 -13.29 13.12
N ARG A 48 -9.29 -12.18 13.83
CA ARG A 48 -8.42 -10.99 13.76
C ARG A 48 -7.13 -11.21 14.56
N GLY A 49 -6.08 -10.50 14.19
CA GLY A 49 -4.77 -10.57 14.87
C GLY A 49 -3.92 -11.81 14.57
N MET A 50 -4.47 -12.81 13.87
CA MET A 50 -3.79 -14.08 13.56
C MET A 50 -3.13 -14.11 12.16
N GLY A 51 -3.05 -12.97 11.47
CA GLY A 51 -2.44 -12.87 10.13
C GLY A 51 -3.31 -13.35 8.96
N TYR A 52 -4.55 -13.79 9.21
CA TYR A 52 -5.47 -14.25 8.15
C TYR A 52 -5.83 -13.18 7.11
N GLY A 53 -5.80 -11.89 7.49
CA GLY A 53 -6.03 -10.79 6.55
C GLY A 53 -4.99 -10.73 5.43
N ALA A 54 -3.70 -10.84 5.78
CA ALA A 54 -2.62 -10.88 4.79
C ALA A 54 -2.70 -12.15 3.93
N LYS A 55 -3.01 -13.31 4.52
CA LYS A 55 -3.22 -14.57 3.79
C LYS A 55 -4.39 -14.49 2.80
N LEU A 56 -5.51 -13.88 3.19
CA LEU A 56 -6.66 -13.67 2.31
C LEU A 56 -6.26 -12.78 1.12
N LEU A 57 -5.58 -11.65 1.38
CA LEU A 57 -5.15 -10.73 0.32
C LEU A 57 -4.18 -11.41 -0.64
N HIS A 58 -3.18 -12.13 -0.12
CA HIS A 58 -2.22 -12.85 -0.95
C HIS A 58 -2.90 -13.94 -1.80
N ALA A 59 -3.82 -14.72 -1.23
CA ALA A 59 -4.57 -15.73 -1.97
C ALA A 59 -5.42 -15.12 -3.09
N VAL A 60 -6.02 -13.94 -2.85
CA VAL A 60 -6.76 -13.21 -3.87
C VAL A 60 -5.83 -12.64 -4.94
N ASN A 61 -4.68 -12.08 -4.57
CA ASN A 61 -3.67 -11.60 -5.52
C ASN A 61 -3.15 -12.73 -6.42
N MET A 62 -2.90 -13.91 -5.85
CA MET A 62 -2.53 -15.13 -6.57
C MET A 62 -3.57 -15.55 -7.61
N ASP A 63 -4.85 -15.38 -7.31
CA ASP A 63 -5.92 -15.68 -8.25
C ASP A 63 -6.02 -14.61 -9.34
N ILE A 64 -5.99 -13.33 -8.96
CA ILE A 64 -5.98 -12.17 -9.86
C ILE A 64 -4.79 -12.23 -10.83
N LYS A 65 -3.62 -12.68 -10.37
CA LYS A 65 -2.41 -12.82 -11.18
C LYS A 65 -2.59 -13.73 -12.39
N LYS A 66 -3.49 -14.72 -12.32
CA LYS A 66 -3.77 -15.66 -13.43
C LYS A 66 -4.59 -15.04 -14.57
N HIS A 67 -5.14 -13.85 -14.34
CA HIS A 67 -6.00 -13.16 -15.28
C HIS A 67 -5.22 -12.07 -16.03
N ASP A 68 -5.03 -12.28 -17.33
CA ASP A 68 -4.32 -11.35 -18.20
C ASP A 68 -5.15 -10.13 -18.57
N ASP A 69 -6.48 -10.22 -18.49
CA ASP A 69 -7.43 -9.12 -18.72
C ASP A 69 -7.43 -8.09 -17.58
N ILE A 70 -6.70 -8.33 -16.49
CA ILE A 70 -6.60 -7.40 -15.36
C ILE A 70 -5.35 -6.53 -15.48
N TYR A 71 -5.57 -5.22 -15.46
CA TYR A 71 -4.52 -4.21 -15.55
C TYR A 71 -3.80 -3.97 -14.21
N ASP A 72 -4.58 -3.69 -13.16
CA ASP A 72 -4.12 -3.49 -11.77
C ASP A 72 -5.29 -3.61 -10.76
N VAL A 73 -4.93 -3.65 -9.47
CA VAL A 73 -5.87 -3.74 -8.34
C VAL A 73 -5.74 -2.53 -7.42
N THR A 74 -6.85 -1.85 -7.16
CA THR A 74 -6.94 -0.65 -6.31
C THR A 74 -7.80 -0.90 -5.06
N LEU A 75 -7.74 0.00 -4.07
CA LEU A 75 -8.62 0.00 -2.89
C LEU A 75 -9.44 1.29 -2.89
N GLU A 76 -10.72 1.20 -2.51
CA GLU A 76 -11.66 2.32 -2.57
C GLU A 76 -11.38 3.38 -1.51
N THR A 77 -11.11 2.99 -0.26
CA THR A 77 -10.53 3.82 0.81
C THR A 77 -10.15 2.86 1.94
N PRO A 78 -8.89 2.38 2.01
CA PRO A 78 -8.58 1.31 2.93
C PRO A 78 -8.43 1.82 4.36
N ALA A 79 -9.01 1.06 5.30
CA ALA A 79 -8.69 1.19 6.72
C ALA A 79 -7.18 1.01 6.95
N ILE A 80 -6.66 1.59 8.03
CA ILE A 80 -5.23 1.57 8.36
C ILE A 80 -4.75 0.13 8.51
N GLU A 81 -5.52 -0.73 9.17
CA GLU A 81 -5.20 -2.13 9.41
C GLU A 81 -5.17 -2.94 8.12
N LEU A 82 -6.10 -2.67 7.20
CA LEU A 82 -6.12 -3.31 5.88
C LEU A 82 -4.93 -2.85 5.04
N THR A 83 -4.58 -1.57 5.12
CA THR A 83 -3.40 -1.01 4.46
C THR A 83 -2.13 -1.67 4.97
N GLN A 84 -1.97 -1.83 6.29
CA GLN A 84 -0.83 -2.52 6.88
C GLN A 84 -0.74 -3.99 6.47
N ALA A 85 -1.89 -4.69 6.41
CA ALA A 85 -1.93 -6.08 5.96
C ALA A 85 -1.58 -6.21 4.49
N ARG A 86 -2.04 -5.27 3.65
CA ARG A 86 -1.70 -5.20 2.23
C ARG A 86 -0.22 -4.89 2.04
N ASP A 87 0.30 -3.85 2.68
CA ASP A 87 1.71 -3.49 2.61
C ASP A 87 2.62 -4.68 2.96
N ALA A 88 2.28 -5.43 4.01
CA ALA A 88 3.01 -6.63 4.39
C ALA A 88 2.98 -7.71 3.29
N ALA A 89 1.81 -7.95 2.67
CA ALA A 89 1.70 -8.87 1.55
C ALA A 89 2.48 -8.37 0.32
N SER A 90 2.32 -7.10 -0.05
CA SER A 90 3.02 -6.50 -1.18
C SER A 90 4.54 -6.53 -1.02
N VAL A 91 5.05 -6.33 0.19
CA VAL A 91 6.49 -6.45 0.48
C VAL A 91 7.01 -7.87 0.22
N LEU A 92 6.27 -8.90 0.62
CA LEU A 92 6.64 -10.29 0.35
C LEU A 92 6.61 -10.60 -1.15
N GLU A 93 5.59 -10.11 -1.84
CA GLU A 93 5.44 -10.26 -3.28
C GLU A 93 6.56 -9.55 -4.06
N LEU A 94 7.02 -8.38 -3.60
CA LEU A 94 8.14 -7.66 -4.19
C LEU A 94 9.49 -8.35 -3.96
N ILE A 95 9.70 -9.00 -2.80
CA ILE A 95 10.95 -9.72 -2.52
C ILE A 95 11.19 -10.88 -3.50
N GLU A 96 10.12 -11.48 -4.02
CA GLU A 96 10.20 -12.55 -5.02
C GLU A 96 10.67 -12.06 -6.41
N MET A 97 10.79 -10.74 -6.63
CA MET A 97 11.12 -10.14 -7.92
C MET A 97 12.59 -9.72 -8.02
N GLU A 98 13.23 -9.99 -9.16
CA GLU A 98 14.63 -9.64 -9.42
C GLU A 98 14.87 -8.12 -9.50
N GLU A 99 13.87 -7.34 -9.92
CA GLU A 99 13.94 -5.88 -9.99
C GLU A 99 14.04 -5.22 -8.62
N PHE A 100 13.67 -5.98 -7.58
CA PHE A 100 13.70 -5.57 -6.17
C PHE A 100 14.72 -6.39 -5.37
N ALA A 101 15.69 -7.01 -6.03
CA ALA A 101 16.81 -7.67 -5.36
C ALA A 101 17.57 -6.69 -4.44
N LYS A 102 18.23 -7.24 -3.41
CA LYS A 102 18.95 -6.48 -2.36
C LYS A 102 19.96 -5.47 -2.92
N GLU A 103 20.59 -5.78 -4.05
CA GLU A 103 21.56 -4.92 -4.72
C GLU A 103 20.92 -3.65 -5.33
N LYS A 104 19.67 -3.77 -5.80
CA LYS A 104 18.94 -2.70 -6.52
C LYS A 104 18.00 -1.91 -5.63
N ILE A 105 17.87 -2.26 -4.35
CA ILE A 105 16.88 -1.67 -3.44
C ILE A 105 17.25 -0.25 -2.97
N LEU A 106 18.52 0.13 -3.06
CA LEU A 106 18.96 1.49 -2.71
C LEU A 106 18.76 2.47 -3.88
N GLU A 107 18.66 1.98 -5.11
CA GLU A 107 18.44 2.77 -6.33
C GLU A 107 17.02 3.36 -6.35
N PRO A 108 16.82 4.60 -6.83
CA PRO A 108 15.51 5.26 -6.80
C PRO A 108 14.38 4.45 -7.46
N PHE A 109 13.15 4.69 -7.00
CA PHE A 109 11.98 4.04 -7.58
C PHE A 109 11.69 4.59 -8.99
N THR A 110 11.94 3.77 -10.01
CA THR A 110 11.73 4.13 -11.41
C THR A 110 10.35 3.72 -11.91
N LYS A 111 9.95 4.23 -13.08
CA LYS A 111 8.72 3.78 -13.75
C LYS A 111 8.79 2.30 -14.15
N GLU A 112 9.99 1.82 -14.49
CA GLU A 112 10.24 0.42 -14.86
C GLU A 112 9.95 -0.52 -13.69
N LYS A 113 10.43 -0.20 -12.48
CA LYS A 113 10.11 -0.97 -11.25
C LYS A 113 8.59 -1.01 -11.00
N ALA A 114 7.91 0.12 -11.22
CA ALA A 114 6.45 0.18 -11.08
C ALA A 114 5.73 -0.69 -12.13
N GLU A 115 6.21 -0.70 -13.37
CA GLU A 115 5.65 -1.51 -14.45
C GLU A 115 5.92 -3.00 -14.26
N ALA A 116 7.10 -3.37 -13.77
CA ALA A 116 7.44 -4.74 -13.39
C ALA A 116 6.48 -5.25 -12.31
N ALA A 117 6.34 -4.52 -11.20
CA ALA A 117 5.43 -4.89 -10.11
C ALA A 117 3.97 -4.99 -10.58
N ARG A 118 3.52 -4.09 -11.47
CA ARG A 118 2.20 -4.16 -12.08
C ARG A 118 2.03 -5.40 -12.96
N LYS A 119 3.02 -5.74 -13.80
CA LYS A 119 2.91 -6.91 -14.69
C LYS A 119 2.88 -8.22 -13.90
N SER A 120 3.75 -8.35 -12.90
CA SER A 120 3.91 -9.59 -12.12
C SER A 120 2.82 -9.80 -11.07
N TRP A 121 2.39 -8.75 -10.40
CA TRP A 121 1.48 -8.83 -9.24
C TRP A 121 0.23 -7.97 -9.35
N LYS A 122 0.02 -7.29 -10.50
CA LYS A 122 -1.13 -6.39 -10.72
C LYS A 122 -1.23 -5.27 -9.66
N MET A 123 -0.10 -4.91 -9.04
CA MET A 123 -0.03 -3.80 -8.09
C MET A 123 -0.23 -2.47 -8.79
N TYR A 124 -0.95 -1.55 -8.15
CA TYR A 124 -0.98 -0.16 -8.62
C TYR A 124 0.28 0.58 -8.17
N LYS A 125 0.67 1.63 -8.89
CA LYS A 125 1.93 2.36 -8.67
C LYS A 125 2.16 2.82 -7.23
N GLY A 126 1.11 3.29 -6.55
CA GLY A 126 1.23 3.82 -5.18
C GLY A 126 1.52 2.74 -4.15
N GLU A 127 0.92 1.56 -4.30
CA GLU A 127 1.21 0.39 -3.47
C GLU A 127 2.64 -0.10 -3.70
N ALA A 128 3.03 -0.29 -4.97
CA ALA A 128 4.38 -0.74 -5.29
C ALA A 128 5.45 0.22 -4.74
N HIS A 129 5.20 1.53 -4.85
CA HIS A 129 6.11 2.55 -4.29
C HIS A 129 6.19 2.49 -2.77
N ARG A 130 5.06 2.30 -2.08
CA ARG A 130 5.00 2.20 -0.62
C ARG A 130 5.68 0.93 -0.10
N ALA A 131 5.43 -0.22 -0.73
CA ALA A 131 6.09 -1.48 -0.40
C ALA A 131 7.60 -1.41 -0.66
N TYR A 132 8.02 -0.77 -1.75
CA TYR A 132 9.43 -0.46 -2.03
C TYR A 132 10.06 0.42 -0.95
N GLU A 133 9.38 1.48 -0.49
CA GLU A 133 9.88 2.33 0.60
C GLU A 133 10.04 1.56 1.91
N ILE A 134 9.12 0.64 2.23
CA ILE A 134 9.22 -0.23 3.41
C ILE A 134 10.46 -1.14 3.30
N LEU A 135 10.67 -1.75 2.13
CA LEU A 135 11.86 -2.57 1.87
C LEU A 135 13.16 -1.77 1.98
N LYS A 136 13.21 -0.59 1.35
CA LYS A 136 14.36 0.33 1.43
C LYS A 136 14.62 0.75 2.88
N TYR A 137 13.57 1.07 3.64
CA TYR A 137 13.70 1.45 5.05
C TYR A 137 14.30 0.33 5.88
N ALA A 138 13.94 -0.93 5.63
CA ALA A 138 14.51 -2.08 6.32
C ALA A 138 16.03 -2.25 6.06
N VAL A 139 16.52 -1.94 4.86
CA VAL A 139 17.96 -1.93 4.56
C VAL A 139 18.65 -0.74 5.22
N VAL A 140 18.07 0.45 5.08
CA VAL A 140 18.61 1.71 5.64
C VAL A 140 18.73 1.63 7.16
N GLN A 141 17.80 0.96 7.84
CA GLN A 141 17.84 0.79 9.29
C GLN A 141 19.11 0.06 9.77
N LYS A 142 19.69 -0.83 8.94
CA LYS A 142 20.96 -1.51 9.24
C LYS A 142 22.20 -0.63 8.99
N SER A 143 22.05 0.46 8.23
CA SER A 143 23.15 1.30 7.74
C SER A 143 23.52 2.47 8.67
N GLY A 144 22.72 2.75 9.70
CA GLY A 144 23.01 3.75 10.73
C GLY A 144 22.06 4.95 10.75
N LYS A 145 22.30 5.90 11.67
CA LYS A 145 21.40 7.02 11.95
C LYS A 145 21.34 8.07 10.83
N ASP A 146 22.47 8.34 10.17
CA ASP A 146 22.55 9.37 9.13
C ASP A 146 21.75 8.95 7.89
N ALA A 147 21.84 7.68 7.50
CA ALA A 147 21.06 7.11 6.39
C ALA A 147 19.55 7.16 6.67
N ILE A 148 19.12 6.98 7.93
CA ILE A 148 17.71 7.11 8.33
C ILE A 148 17.24 8.57 8.17
N ALA A 149 18.08 9.55 8.52
CA ALA A 149 17.75 10.97 8.36
C ALA A 149 17.61 11.36 6.87
N GLU A 150 18.50 10.86 6.01
CA GLU A 150 18.42 11.05 4.56
C GLU A 150 17.15 10.42 3.98
N PHE A 151 16.82 9.19 4.38
CA PHE A 151 15.58 8.53 3.96
C PHE A 151 14.34 9.28 4.44
N ARG A 152 14.33 9.80 5.67
CA ARG A 152 13.24 10.64 6.17
C ARG A 152 13.07 11.90 5.31
N ALA A 153 14.16 12.54 4.90
CA ALA A 153 14.10 13.70 4.01
C ALA A 153 13.53 13.34 2.62
N GLU A 154 13.86 12.16 2.10
CA GLU A 154 13.29 11.64 0.85
C GLU A 154 11.76 11.42 0.95
N VAL A 155 11.30 10.76 2.04
CA VAL A 155 9.87 10.53 2.30
C VAL A 155 9.12 11.86 2.49
N LEU A 156 9.69 12.80 3.24
CA LEU A 156 9.13 14.14 3.44
C LEU A 156 8.98 14.86 2.09
N LYS A 157 10.02 14.84 1.24
CA LYS A 157 9.98 15.45 -0.09
C LYS A 157 8.88 14.85 -0.96
N ARG A 158 8.68 13.53 -0.91
CA ARG A 158 7.57 12.86 -1.61
C ARG A 158 6.23 13.33 -1.08
N LEU A 159 6.04 13.34 0.24
CA LEU A 159 4.80 13.73 0.89
C LEU A 159 4.44 15.19 0.65
N ARG A 160 5.44 16.06 0.43
CA ARG A 160 5.26 17.48 0.09
C ARG A 160 4.73 17.70 -1.34
N LYS A 161 5.09 16.84 -2.31
CA LYS A 161 4.75 17.01 -3.75
C LYS A 161 3.26 17.26 -4.05
N PRO A 162 2.30 16.53 -3.44
CA PRO A 162 0.87 16.79 -3.66
C PRO A 162 0.45 18.19 -3.19
N TYR A 163 0.99 18.66 -2.07
CA TYR A 163 0.69 19.98 -1.52
C TYR A 163 1.27 21.09 -2.40
N GLU A 164 2.54 20.98 -2.81
CA GLU A 164 3.15 21.95 -3.73
C GLU A 164 2.40 22.06 -5.07
N LYS A 165 1.83 20.95 -5.56
CA LYS A 165 1.01 20.96 -6.77
C LYS A 165 -0.32 21.67 -6.55
N LYS A 166 -0.97 21.44 -5.40
CA LYS A 166 -2.19 22.13 -5.00
C LYS A 166 -1.91 23.63 -4.85
N ASP A 167 -0.84 24.01 -4.15
CA ASP A 167 -0.46 25.42 -3.96
C ASP A 167 -0.22 26.11 -5.31
N LYS A 168 0.52 25.47 -6.23
CA LYS A 168 0.74 26.04 -7.57
C LYS A 168 -0.55 26.17 -8.37
N MET A 169 -1.47 25.21 -8.24
CA MET A 169 -2.77 25.26 -8.90
C MET A 169 -3.64 26.37 -8.30
N TYR A 170 -3.61 26.51 -6.97
CA TYR A 170 -4.31 27.55 -6.24
C TYR A 170 -3.82 28.94 -6.64
N GLN A 171 -2.49 29.15 -6.64
CA GLN A 171 -1.89 30.42 -7.06
C GLN A 171 -2.27 30.79 -8.50
N ARG A 172 -2.35 29.81 -9.41
CA ARG A 172 -2.84 30.05 -10.78
C ARG A 172 -4.31 30.45 -10.81
N MET A 173 -5.13 29.82 -9.97
CA MET A 173 -6.57 30.11 -9.86
C MET A 173 -6.79 31.52 -9.31
N VAL A 174 -6.13 31.86 -8.20
CA VAL A 174 -6.17 33.21 -7.60
C VAL A 174 -5.77 34.29 -8.61
N ASN A 175 -4.69 34.06 -9.38
CA ASN A 175 -4.24 35.01 -10.39
C ASN A 175 -5.21 35.18 -11.58
N SER A 176 -6.22 34.33 -11.72
CA SER A 176 -7.20 34.38 -12.82
C SER A 176 -8.58 34.92 -12.41
N LEU A 177 -8.75 35.28 -11.14
CA LEU A 177 -10.05 35.63 -10.55
C LEU A 177 -10.11 37.08 -10.10
N ASP A 178 -11.33 37.62 -10.06
CA ASP A 178 -11.59 38.96 -9.53
C ASP A 178 -11.62 38.97 -7.99
N GLN A 179 -11.48 40.15 -7.41
CA GLN A 179 -11.30 40.33 -5.96
C GLN A 179 -12.41 39.66 -5.11
N GLN A 180 -13.66 39.74 -5.56
CA GLN A 180 -14.81 39.09 -4.88
C GLN A 180 -14.77 37.56 -4.97
N GLU A 181 -14.29 37.01 -6.10
CA GLU A 181 -14.18 35.57 -6.31
C GLU A 181 -13.00 34.98 -5.52
N THR A 182 -11.90 35.73 -5.38
CA THR A 182 -10.79 35.33 -4.52
C THR A 182 -11.18 35.26 -3.05
N GLU A 183 -11.98 36.19 -2.54
CA GLU A 183 -12.46 36.17 -1.15
C GLU A 183 -13.38 34.97 -0.87
N LEU A 184 -14.23 34.60 -1.84
CA LEU A 184 -15.06 33.40 -1.78
C LEU A 184 -14.24 32.10 -1.84
N LEU A 185 -13.11 32.08 -2.54
CA LEU A 185 -12.23 30.91 -2.54
C LEU A 185 -11.47 30.76 -1.22
N VAL A 186 -10.88 31.85 -0.72
CA VAL A 186 -10.12 31.84 0.55
C VAL A 186 -11.01 31.39 1.71
N SER A 187 -12.28 31.80 1.71
CA SER A 187 -13.25 31.39 2.74
C SER A 187 -13.71 29.94 2.63
N ASN A 188 -13.62 29.32 1.45
CA ASN A 188 -14.03 27.92 1.22
C ASN A 188 -12.86 26.92 1.29
N GLU A 189 -11.60 27.37 1.35
CA GLU A 189 -10.47 26.45 1.39
C GLU A 189 -10.23 25.84 2.77
N ALA A 190 -10.01 24.52 2.75
CA ALA A 190 -9.49 23.76 3.87
C ALA A 190 -8.00 24.08 4.08
N GLU A 191 -7.59 24.17 5.36
CA GLU A 191 -6.24 24.50 5.83
C GLU A 191 -5.11 24.02 4.91
N ILE A 192 -4.23 24.96 4.53
CA ILE A 192 -2.89 24.63 4.05
C ILE A 192 -2.23 23.79 5.15
N ILE A 193 -1.91 22.54 4.84
CA ILE A 193 -1.27 21.63 5.79
C ILE A 193 0.09 22.23 6.15
N GLY A 194 0.22 22.70 7.39
CA GLY A 194 1.43 23.33 7.88
C GLY A 194 2.62 22.37 7.86
N GLU A 195 3.84 22.91 7.81
CA GLU A 195 5.08 22.12 7.81
C GLU A 195 5.17 21.18 9.03
N THR A 196 4.62 21.59 10.17
CA THR A 196 4.49 20.77 11.38
C THR A 196 3.62 19.54 11.17
N GLN A 197 2.45 19.69 10.55
CA GLN A 197 1.53 18.58 10.27
C GLN A 197 2.15 17.60 9.25
N LEU A 198 2.88 18.12 8.25
CA LEU A 198 3.57 17.27 7.28
C LEU A 198 4.71 16.45 7.92
N ASN A 199 5.44 17.05 8.85
CA ASN A 199 6.45 16.34 9.64
C ASN A 199 5.81 15.24 10.49
N GLN A 200 4.71 15.55 11.21
CA GLN A 200 3.95 14.54 11.98
C GLN A 200 3.46 13.38 11.08
N TYR A 201 2.98 13.70 9.88
CA TYR A 201 2.54 12.67 8.92
C TYR A 201 3.71 11.81 8.43
N THR A 202 4.89 12.41 8.25
CA THR A 202 6.11 11.67 7.89
C THR A 202 6.51 10.72 9.02
N ASP A 203 6.50 11.20 10.27
CA ASP A 203 6.92 10.40 11.42
C ASP A 203 5.94 9.25 11.68
N THR A 204 4.63 9.48 11.58
CA THR A 204 3.61 8.42 11.66
C THR A 204 3.73 7.39 10.52
N THR A 205 4.10 7.84 9.32
CA THR A 205 4.38 6.96 8.19
C THR A 205 5.58 6.04 8.47
N LEU A 206 6.69 6.59 8.98
CA LEU A 206 7.87 5.80 9.33
C LEU A 206 7.60 4.82 10.48
N GLN A 207 6.83 5.24 11.49
CA GLN A 207 6.36 4.34 12.55
C GLN A 207 5.54 3.18 11.96
N SER A 208 4.67 3.45 10.99
CA SER A 208 3.89 2.40 10.32
C SER A 208 4.79 1.41 9.56
N TYR A 209 5.84 1.89 8.90
CA TYR A 209 6.81 1.05 8.20
C TYR A 209 7.56 0.15 9.19
N GLN A 210 7.98 0.71 10.33
CA GLN A 210 8.65 -0.06 11.38
C GLN A 210 7.75 -1.14 11.98
N LEU A 211 6.46 -0.85 12.19
CA LEU A 211 5.50 -1.86 12.64
C LEU A 211 5.35 -3.01 11.64
N ILE A 212 5.32 -2.70 10.34
CA ILE A 212 5.23 -3.71 9.28
C ILE A 212 6.49 -4.57 9.24
N ILE A 213 7.67 -3.95 9.29
CA ILE A 213 8.96 -4.67 9.31
C ILE A 213 9.05 -5.60 10.53
N ASN A 214 8.70 -5.12 11.72
CA ASN A 214 8.70 -5.94 12.94
C ASN A 214 7.76 -7.14 12.82
N ARG A 215 6.58 -6.97 12.20
CA ARG A 215 5.65 -8.06 11.93
C ARG A 215 6.21 -9.06 10.92
N LEU A 216 6.83 -8.59 9.85
CA LEU A 216 7.43 -9.44 8.82
C LEU A 216 8.61 -10.24 9.37
N GLN A 217 9.49 -9.63 10.15
CA GLN A 217 10.61 -10.32 10.81
C GLN A 217 10.16 -11.43 11.75
N LYS A 218 9.00 -11.27 12.40
CA LYS A 218 8.46 -12.26 13.33
C LYS A 218 7.76 -13.44 12.64
N HIS A 219 7.17 -13.21 11.47
CA HIS A 219 6.22 -14.14 10.86
C HIS A 219 6.58 -14.61 9.44
N SER A 220 7.67 -14.12 8.85
CA SER A 220 8.11 -14.48 7.51
C SER A 220 9.61 -14.76 7.45
N ASP A 221 9.96 -16.04 7.29
CA ASP A 221 11.34 -16.46 7.06
C ASP A 221 11.87 -15.95 5.72
N ALA A 222 11.00 -15.83 4.71
CA ALA A 222 11.35 -15.26 3.40
C ALA A 222 11.84 -13.81 3.52
N PHE A 223 11.20 -13.01 4.38
CA PHE A 223 11.63 -11.64 4.65
C PHE A 223 12.97 -11.61 5.40
N CYS A 224 13.18 -12.51 6.35
CA CYS A 224 14.46 -12.60 7.07
C CYS A 224 15.62 -13.02 6.17
N ASN A 225 15.39 -13.98 5.26
CA ASN A 225 16.40 -14.50 4.34
C ASN A 225 16.79 -13.51 3.23
N TYR A 226 15.97 -12.47 3.00
CA TYR A 226 16.25 -11.46 1.99
C TYR A 226 17.41 -10.52 2.35
N PHE A 227 17.70 -10.31 3.65
CA PHE A 227 18.73 -9.37 4.11
C PHE A 227 19.98 -10.05 4.66
#